data_AF-A0A944GK23-F1
#
_entry.id   AF-A0A944GK23-F1
#
_cell.length_a   1.000
_cell.length_b   1.000
_cell.length_c   1.000
_cell.angle_alpha   90.00
_cell.angle_beta   90.00
_cell.angle_gamma   90.00
#
_symmetry.space_group_name_H-M   'P 1'
#
loop_
_entity.id
_entity.type
_entity.pdbx_description
1 polymer ?
#
loop_
_entity_poly.entity_id
_entity_poly.type
_entity_poly.pdbx_seq_one_letter_code
_entity_poly.pdbx_strand_id
1 'polypeptide(L)'
;DVITCEIDPEKSEMNVYYCRTVVDEVVDPDMEISLEDAQEIKKKYKVGDIVKVKLSKKDFGRIAAQTAKHVIRQGIRDAEKGMILEEFQSKNQELVTAKVQRVDPVTGNATLEIGKAEAILPKSEQVPDEVLHEDQLIKVFIVDVKNTDKGPKAMISRRHPGLVRRLFELEVPEIYEGTVIIDSVAREAGARTKIAVHSKDENVDAIGACIGPKGSRVNQIVDILGGEKIDIINYSENPEEFIAAALAPANVLKVEIEDAENKVCHVTVPDHQLSLAIGNKGQNARLAAHLTGWKIDIKPESGFYEG
;
A
#
# COMPACT_ATOMS: atom_id res chain seq x y z
N ASP A 1 18.22 23.80 -28.83
CA ASP A 1 17.37 22.87 -29.60
C ASP A 1 17.20 23.33 -31.04
N VAL A 2 17.63 22.48 -31.98
CA VAL A 2 17.64 22.77 -33.43
C VAL A 2 16.23 22.76 -34.04
N ILE A 3 15.27 22.14 -33.36
CA ILE A 3 13.86 22.08 -33.76
C ILE A 3 12.99 22.46 -32.56
N THR A 4 11.98 23.31 -32.77
CA THR A 4 10.99 23.68 -31.77
C THR A 4 9.59 23.42 -32.32
N CYS A 5 8.71 22.86 -31.49
CA CYS A 5 7.32 22.59 -31.84
C CYS A 5 6.39 23.46 -30.98
N GLU A 6 5.49 24.20 -31.62
CA GLU A 6 4.45 24.99 -30.97
C GLU A 6 3.08 24.36 -31.32
N ILE A 7 2.32 24.01 -30.30
CA ILE A 7 1.00 23.37 -30.44
C ILE A 7 -0.05 24.35 -29.91
N ASP A 8 -1.03 24.70 -30.74
CA ASP A 8 -2.21 25.47 -30.38
C ASP A 8 -3.41 24.49 -30.24
N PRO A 9 -3.81 24.14 -29.01
CA PRO A 9 -4.87 23.15 -28.78
C PRO A 9 -6.25 23.64 -29.27
N GLU A 10 -6.54 24.94 -29.16
CA GLU A 10 -7.84 25.51 -29.53
C GLU A 10 -8.04 25.49 -31.05
N LYS A 11 -6.97 25.76 -31.81
CA LYS A 11 -7.00 25.73 -33.28
C LYS A 11 -6.68 24.35 -33.88
N SER A 12 -6.30 23.39 -33.05
CA SER A 12 -5.80 22.07 -33.50
C SER A 12 -4.65 22.20 -34.50
N GLU A 13 -3.79 23.22 -34.34
CA GLU A 13 -2.65 23.48 -35.21
C GLU A 13 -1.33 23.17 -34.52
N MET A 14 -0.49 22.40 -35.20
CA MET A 14 0.89 22.14 -34.81
C MET A 14 1.83 22.80 -35.81
N ASN A 15 2.69 23.69 -35.32
CA ASN A 15 3.70 24.38 -36.11
C ASN A 15 5.08 23.94 -35.64
N VAL A 16 5.88 23.42 -36.58
CA VAL A 16 7.26 23.01 -36.30
C VAL A 16 8.20 24.03 -36.93
N TYR A 17 9.20 24.44 -36.16
CA TYR A 17 10.20 25.43 -36.55
C TYR A 17 11.58 24.80 -36.48
N TYR A 18 12.39 25.07 -37.50
CA TYR A 18 13.82 24.86 -37.47
C TYR A 18 14.50 26.13 -36.97
N CYS A 19 15.35 26.00 -35.96
CA CYS A 19 15.97 27.12 -35.25
C CYS A 19 17.44 27.22 -35.63
N ARG A 20 17.82 28.36 -36.23
CA ARG A 20 19.22 28.69 -36.54
C ARG A 20 19.64 29.94 -35.80
N THR A 21 20.86 29.96 -35.28
CA THR A 21 21.43 31.11 -34.59
C THR A 21 22.07 32.06 -35.59
N VAL A 22 21.79 33.36 -35.50
CA VAL A 22 22.42 34.36 -36.38
C VAL A 22 23.86 34.59 -35.93
N VAL A 23 24.81 34.35 -36.82
CA VAL A 23 26.25 34.54 -36.60
C VAL A 23 26.87 35.33 -37.76
N ASP A 24 28.03 35.95 -37.52
CA ASP A 24 28.76 36.68 -38.56
C ASP A 24 29.51 35.73 -39.51
N GLU A 25 30.12 34.66 -38.98
CA GLU A 25 30.75 33.59 -39.77
C GLU A 25 30.06 32.26 -39.47
N VAL A 26 29.53 31.61 -40.50
CA VAL A 26 28.84 30.32 -40.39
C VAL A 26 29.87 29.20 -40.36
N VAL A 27 29.96 28.49 -39.23
CA VAL A 27 30.81 27.32 -39.02
C VAL A 27 29.98 26.04 -39.17
N ASP A 28 28.75 26.05 -38.67
CA ASP A 28 27.79 24.95 -38.79
C ASP A 28 26.54 25.38 -39.57
N PRO A 29 26.46 25.09 -40.89
CA PRO A 29 25.31 25.45 -41.71
C PRO A 29 23.97 24.86 -41.26
N ASP A 30 23.95 23.85 -40.40
CA ASP A 30 22.72 23.26 -39.88
C ASP A 30 22.24 24.00 -38.60
N MET A 31 23.13 24.61 -37.82
CA MET A 31 22.74 25.32 -36.59
C MET A 31 22.82 26.84 -36.68
N GLU A 32 23.49 27.37 -37.70
CA GLU A 32 23.85 28.78 -37.81
C GLU A 32 23.38 29.36 -39.14
N ILE A 33 23.07 30.66 -39.17
CA ILE A 33 22.68 31.42 -40.36
C ILE A 33 23.42 32.76 -40.38
N SER A 34 23.83 33.21 -41.56
CA SER A 34 24.50 34.51 -41.69
C SER A 34 23.53 35.65 -41.36
N LEU A 35 24.06 36.80 -40.93
CA LEU A 35 23.24 37.99 -40.71
C LEU A 35 22.50 38.46 -41.98
N GLU A 36 23.12 38.32 -43.15
CA GLU A 36 22.53 38.67 -44.43
C GLU A 36 21.29 37.79 -44.73
N ASP A 37 21.45 36.47 -44.66
CA ASP A 37 20.37 35.50 -44.91
C ASP A 37 19.25 35.61 -43.87
N ALA A 38 19.59 35.88 -42.61
CA ALA A 38 18.61 36.12 -41.56
C ALA A 38 17.75 37.36 -41.87
N GLN A 39 18.39 38.44 -42.34
CA GLN A 39 17.72 39.70 -42.66
C GLN A 39 16.85 39.63 -43.92
N GLU A 40 17.11 38.70 -44.84
CA GLU A 40 16.19 38.40 -45.96
C GLU A 40 14.83 37.88 -45.47
N ILE A 41 14.84 37.08 -44.39
CA ILE A 41 13.61 36.55 -43.79
C ILE A 41 12.88 37.67 -43.04
N LYS A 42 13.57 38.40 -42.15
CA LYS A 42 13.06 39.63 -41.51
C LYS A 42 14.21 40.58 -41.20
N LYS A 43 14.14 41.81 -41.69
CA LYS A 43 15.16 42.87 -41.48
C LYS A 43 15.49 43.25 -40.04
N LYS A 44 14.79 42.71 -39.05
CA LYS A 44 14.96 43.05 -37.62
C LYS A 44 15.95 42.14 -36.88
N TYR A 45 16.42 41.06 -37.49
CA TYR A 45 17.33 40.12 -36.85
C TYR A 45 18.73 40.73 -36.68
N LYS A 46 19.35 40.42 -35.54
CA LYS A 46 20.71 40.80 -35.15
C LYS A 46 21.53 39.54 -34.84
N VAL A 47 22.85 39.69 -34.85
CA VAL A 47 23.77 38.64 -34.40
C VAL A 47 23.40 38.20 -32.98
N GLY A 48 23.29 36.88 -32.78
CA GLY A 48 22.83 36.28 -31.53
C GLY A 48 21.32 36.01 -31.45
N ASP A 49 20.49 36.49 -32.40
CA ASP A 49 19.08 36.14 -32.45
C ASP A 49 18.85 34.71 -32.94
N ILE A 50 17.70 34.12 -32.58
CA ILE A 50 17.27 32.81 -33.09
C ILE A 50 16.25 33.02 -34.21
N VAL A 51 16.61 32.60 -35.41
CA VAL A 51 15.71 32.57 -36.57
C VAL A 51 14.92 31.28 -36.53
N LYS A 52 13.59 31.41 -36.40
CA LYS A 52 12.63 30.30 -36.51
C LYS A 52 12.11 30.20 -37.95
N VAL A 53 12.54 29.20 -38.70
CA VAL A 53 12.03 28.90 -40.04
C VAL A 53 10.93 27.86 -39.94
N LYS A 54 9.72 28.18 -40.41
CA LYS A 54 8.57 27.27 -40.35
C LYS A 54 8.76 26.12 -41.34
N LEU A 55 8.76 24.88 -40.86
CA LEU A 55 8.80 23.68 -41.70
C LEU A 55 7.41 23.41 -42.29
N SER A 56 7.35 22.99 -43.55
CA SER A 56 6.08 22.72 -44.22
C SER A 56 5.56 21.31 -43.91
N LYS A 57 4.23 21.14 -43.91
CA LYS A 57 3.58 19.83 -43.70
C LYS A 57 3.96 18.78 -44.76
N LYS A 58 4.50 19.18 -45.92
CA LYS A 58 4.90 18.28 -47.00
C LYS A 58 6.26 17.60 -46.75
N ASP A 59 7.12 18.24 -45.95
CA ASP A 59 8.46 17.74 -45.62
C ASP A 59 8.42 16.66 -44.54
N PHE A 60 7.32 16.62 -43.79
CA PHE A 60 6.99 15.51 -42.88
C PHE A 60 6.42 14.34 -43.69
N GLY A 61 7.31 13.47 -44.16
CA GLY A 61 6.91 12.23 -44.84
C GLY A 61 6.06 11.29 -43.96
N ARG A 62 5.56 10.20 -44.56
CA ARG A 62 4.75 9.16 -43.88
C ARG A 62 5.42 8.61 -42.60
N ILE A 63 6.76 8.53 -42.60
CA ILE A 63 7.56 8.05 -41.46
C ILE A 63 7.47 9.03 -40.28
N ALA A 64 7.57 10.33 -40.52
CA ALA A 64 7.50 11.35 -39.47
C ALA A 64 6.10 11.41 -38.82
N ALA A 65 5.03 11.20 -39.59
CA ALA A 65 3.67 11.07 -39.05
C ALA A 65 3.48 9.81 -38.19
N GLN A 66 4.08 8.68 -38.57
CA GLN A 66 4.07 7.45 -37.78
C GLN A 66 4.87 7.60 -36.48
N THR A 67 6.04 8.23 -36.54
CA THR A 67 6.87 8.55 -35.37
C THR A 67 6.14 9.52 -34.44
N ALA A 68 5.52 10.59 -34.96
CA ALA A 68 4.74 11.52 -34.16
C ALA A 68 3.57 10.82 -33.45
N LYS A 69 2.83 9.95 -34.16
CA LYS A 69 1.77 9.14 -33.55
C LYS A 69 2.30 8.23 -32.43
N HIS A 70 3.48 7.65 -32.61
CA HIS A 70 4.12 6.82 -31.58
C HIS A 70 4.54 7.64 -30.37
N VAL A 71 5.20 8.78 -30.58
CA VAL A 71 5.64 9.72 -29.52
C VAL A 71 4.44 10.27 -28.75
N ILE A 72 3.36 10.68 -29.42
CA ILE A 72 2.14 11.16 -28.76
C ILE A 72 1.51 10.04 -27.92
N ARG A 73 1.35 8.83 -28.49
CA ARG A 73 0.83 7.67 -27.74
C ARG A 73 1.73 7.27 -26.57
N GLN A 74 3.03 7.49 -26.68
CA GLN A 74 3.98 7.23 -25.61
C GLN A 74 3.84 8.29 -24.51
N GLY A 75 3.80 9.58 -24.87
CA GLY A 75 3.57 10.68 -23.93
C GLY A 75 2.24 10.58 -23.18
N ILE A 76 1.15 10.17 -23.86
CA ILE A 76 -0.15 9.91 -23.21
C ILE A 76 -0.01 8.77 -22.19
N ARG A 77 0.62 7.65 -22.57
CA ARG A 77 0.82 6.51 -21.67
C ARG A 77 1.72 6.86 -20.49
N ASP A 78 2.73 7.70 -20.69
CA ASP A 78 3.64 8.11 -19.61
C ASP A 78 2.96 9.09 -18.65
N ALA A 79 2.10 9.98 -19.16
CA ALA A 79 1.23 10.82 -18.32
C ALA A 79 0.23 9.98 -17.51
N GLU A 80 -0.43 9.00 -18.15
CA GLU A 80 -1.35 8.07 -17.46
C GLU A 80 -0.63 7.27 -16.36
N LYS A 81 0.58 6.76 -16.64
CA LYS A 81 1.41 6.09 -15.63
C LYS A 81 1.76 7.01 -14.47
N GLY A 82 2.07 8.28 -14.74
CA GLY A 82 2.34 9.29 -13.71
C GLY A 82 1.13 9.47 -12.78
N MET A 83 -0.06 9.63 -13.35
CA MET A 83 -1.30 9.76 -12.57
C MET A 83 -1.61 8.52 -11.72
N ILE A 84 -1.41 7.31 -12.27
CA ILE A 84 -1.62 6.06 -11.53
C ILE A 84 -0.62 5.93 -10.39
N LEU A 85 0.64 6.34 -10.60
CA LEU A 85 1.67 6.30 -9.55
C LEU A 85 1.28 7.21 -8.39
N GLU A 86 0.87 8.45 -8.68
CA GLU A 86 0.39 9.40 -7.66
C GLU A 86 -0.83 8.86 -6.91
N GLU A 87 -1.79 8.26 -7.62
CA GLU A 87 -2.97 7.64 -6.99
C GLU A 87 -2.56 6.52 -6.04
N PHE A 88 -1.69 5.60 -6.46
CA PHE A 88 -1.25 4.52 -5.59
C PHE A 88 -0.41 5.02 -4.42
N GLN A 89 0.49 5.99 -4.64
CA GLN A 89 1.28 6.58 -3.56
C GLN A 89 0.40 7.25 -2.50
N SER A 90 -0.68 7.92 -2.91
CA SER A 90 -1.66 8.50 -1.98
C SER A 90 -2.40 7.45 -1.15
N LYS A 91 -2.44 6.20 -1.61
CA LYS A 91 -3.09 5.05 -0.96
C LYS A 91 -2.06 4.06 -0.39
N ASN A 92 -0.80 4.47 -0.23
CA ASN A 92 0.21 3.59 0.35
C ASN A 92 -0.12 3.30 1.81
N GLN A 93 -0.02 2.04 2.23
CA GLN A 93 -0.42 1.58 3.56
C GLN A 93 -1.90 1.84 3.90
N GLU A 94 -2.76 1.91 2.90
CA GLU A 94 -4.20 2.08 3.06
C GLU A 94 -4.99 0.86 2.61
N LEU A 95 -6.25 0.81 3.05
CA LEU A 95 -7.24 -0.16 2.62
C LEU A 95 -7.91 0.31 1.33
N VAL A 96 -7.90 -0.53 0.30
CA VAL A 96 -8.59 -0.25 -0.96
C VAL A 96 -9.58 -1.36 -1.30
N THR A 97 -10.70 -0.99 -1.89
CA THR A 97 -11.59 -1.98 -2.53
C THR A 97 -11.05 -2.30 -3.91
N ALA A 98 -10.89 -3.58 -4.20
CA ALA A 98 -10.41 -4.08 -5.49
C ALA A 98 -11.40 -5.10 -6.05
N LYS A 99 -11.58 -5.10 -7.37
CA LYS A 99 -12.42 -6.08 -8.06
C LYS A 99 -11.55 -7.21 -8.58
N VAL A 100 -11.89 -8.46 -8.24
CA VAL A 100 -11.22 -9.64 -8.81
C VAL A 100 -11.58 -9.74 -10.28
N GLN A 101 -10.61 -9.57 -11.17
CA GLN A 101 -10.84 -9.76 -12.60
C GLN A 101 -10.70 -11.23 -12.99
N ARG A 102 -9.66 -11.88 -12.47
CA ARG A 102 -9.32 -13.27 -12.82
C ARG A 102 -8.48 -13.91 -11.74
N VAL A 103 -8.67 -15.21 -11.54
CA VAL A 103 -7.75 -16.06 -10.77
C VAL A 103 -7.05 -17.02 -11.73
N ASP A 104 -5.72 -17.05 -11.71
CA ASP A 104 -4.93 -17.98 -12.50
C ASP A 104 -5.11 -19.41 -11.95
N PRO A 105 -5.63 -20.37 -12.73
CA PRO A 105 -5.90 -21.72 -12.25
C PRO A 105 -4.62 -22.54 -11.95
N VAL A 106 -3.46 -22.13 -12.50
CA VAL A 106 -2.19 -22.84 -12.30
C VAL A 106 -1.44 -22.30 -11.09
N THR A 107 -1.28 -20.97 -11.02
CA THR A 107 -0.51 -20.33 -9.94
C THR A 107 -1.35 -19.97 -8.72
N GLY A 108 -2.67 -19.86 -8.88
CA GLY A 108 -3.58 -19.34 -7.85
C GLY A 108 -3.49 -17.83 -7.64
N ASN A 109 -2.69 -17.11 -8.42
CA ASN A 109 -2.57 -15.66 -8.32
C ASN A 109 -3.85 -14.98 -8.83
N ALA A 110 -4.32 -13.97 -8.10
CA ALA A 110 -5.48 -13.19 -8.53
C ALA A 110 -5.02 -11.87 -9.16
N THR A 111 -5.60 -11.51 -10.29
CA THR A 111 -5.46 -10.18 -10.89
C THR A 111 -6.64 -9.34 -10.44
N LEU A 112 -6.36 -8.21 -9.79
CA LEU A 112 -7.35 -7.31 -9.24
C LEU A 112 -7.30 -5.95 -9.93
N GLU A 113 -8.47 -5.36 -10.11
CA GLU A 113 -8.64 -3.99 -10.59
C GLU A 113 -8.84 -3.04 -9.40
N ILE A 114 -7.99 -2.01 -9.33
CA ILE A 114 -8.03 -0.96 -8.32
C ILE A 114 -8.13 0.38 -9.07
N GLY A 115 -9.34 0.96 -9.09
CA GLY A 115 -9.59 2.17 -9.87
C GLY A 115 -9.41 1.89 -11.36
N LYS A 116 -8.38 2.47 -11.98
CA LYS A 116 -8.02 2.26 -13.40
C LYS A 116 -6.79 1.37 -13.61
N ALA A 117 -6.23 0.83 -12.53
CA ALA A 117 -4.97 0.10 -12.56
C ALA A 117 -5.16 -1.36 -12.12
N GLU A 118 -4.30 -2.22 -12.63
CA GLU A 118 -4.29 -3.64 -12.27
C GLU A 118 -3.16 -3.92 -11.26
N ALA A 119 -3.47 -4.77 -10.29
CA ALA A 119 -2.52 -5.28 -9.31
C ALA A 119 -2.65 -6.80 -9.19
N ILE A 120 -1.52 -7.49 -8.98
CA ILE A 120 -1.52 -8.93 -8.77
C ILE A 120 -1.52 -9.17 -7.26
N LEU A 121 -2.43 -9.99 -6.78
CA LEU A 121 -2.47 -10.55 -5.43
C LEU A 121 -1.90 -11.98 -5.46
N PRO A 122 -0.62 -12.17 -5.07
CA PRO A 122 0.01 -13.48 -5.05
C PRO A 122 -0.70 -14.45 -4.12
N LYS A 123 -0.70 -15.75 -4.43
CA LYS A 123 -1.33 -16.76 -3.56
C LYS A 123 -0.78 -16.76 -2.13
N SER A 124 0.49 -16.41 -1.94
CA SER A 124 1.13 -16.30 -0.61
C SER A 124 0.60 -15.14 0.25
N GLU A 125 0.04 -14.11 -0.40
CA GLU A 125 -0.52 -12.90 0.22
C GLU A 125 -2.06 -12.94 0.31
N GLN A 126 -2.68 -14.02 -0.18
CA GLN A 126 -4.09 -14.33 0.04
C GLN A 126 -4.28 -14.96 1.42
N VAL A 127 -5.53 -14.92 1.92
CA VAL A 127 -5.90 -15.72 3.09
C VAL A 127 -5.89 -17.21 2.67
N PRO A 128 -5.28 -18.13 3.46
CA PRO A 128 -5.04 -19.51 3.01
C PRO A 128 -6.27 -20.26 2.50
N ASP A 129 -7.38 -20.18 3.25
CA ASP A 129 -8.62 -20.92 2.96
C ASP A 129 -9.66 -20.06 2.20
N GLU A 130 -9.28 -18.85 1.78
CA GLU A 130 -10.16 -17.97 1.03
C GLU A 130 -10.24 -18.39 -0.45
N VAL A 131 -11.48 -18.49 -0.93
CA VAL A 131 -11.80 -18.71 -2.34
C VAL A 131 -12.23 -17.39 -2.94
N LEU A 132 -11.46 -16.91 -3.93
CA LEU A 132 -11.76 -15.70 -4.68
C LEU A 132 -12.54 -16.05 -5.93
N HIS A 133 -13.61 -15.28 -6.19
CA HIS A 133 -14.43 -15.42 -7.38
C HIS A 133 -14.22 -14.25 -8.33
N GLU A 134 -14.31 -14.50 -9.64
CA GLU A 134 -14.32 -13.43 -10.64
C GLU A 134 -15.48 -12.46 -10.38
N ASP A 135 -15.25 -11.18 -10.66
CA ASP A 135 -16.13 -10.04 -10.38
C ASP A 135 -16.39 -9.73 -8.90
N GLN A 136 -15.84 -10.50 -7.96
CA GLN A 136 -15.98 -10.23 -6.52
C GLN A 136 -15.26 -8.93 -6.12
N LEU A 137 -15.91 -8.10 -5.31
CA LEU A 137 -15.27 -6.96 -4.65
C LEU A 137 -14.68 -7.41 -3.32
N ILE A 138 -13.37 -7.19 -3.15
CA ILE A 138 -12.64 -7.53 -1.93
C ILE A 138 -11.86 -6.33 -1.42
N LYS A 139 -11.68 -6.25 -0.10
CA LYS A 139 -10.78 -5.26 0.51
C LYS A 139 -9.34 -5.78 0.48
N VAL A 140 -8.37 -4.98 0.05
CA VAL A 140 -6.95 -5.35 0.09
C VAL A 140 -6.14 -4.22 0.72
N PHE A 141 -5.04 -4.58 1.35
CA PHE A 141 -4.09 -3.63 1.93
C PHE A 141 -2.95 -3.38 0.94
N ILE A 142 -2.67 -2.12 0.63
CA ILE A 142 -1.48 -1.75 -0.16
C ILE A 142 -0.28 -1.71 0.79
N VAL A 143 0.62 -2.68 0.65
CA VAL A 143 1.83 -2.79 1.47
C VAL A 143 2.87 -1.76 1.06
N ASP A 144 3.06 -1.60 -0.25
CA ASP A 144 4.06 -0.72 -0.85
C ASP A 144 3.70 -0.41 -2.30
N VAL A 145 4.28 0.66 -2.85
CA VAL A 145 4.09 1.09 -4.24
C VAL A 145 5.45 1.29 -4.90
N LYS A 146 5.74 0.50 -5.92
CA LYS A 146 7.02 0.54 -6.63
C LYS A 146 6.85 1.07 -8.03
N ASN A 147 7.71 2.01 -8.41
CA ASN A 147 7.83 2.41 -9.81
C ASN A 147 8.78 1.44 -10.54
N THR A 148 8.32 0.84 -11.63
CA THR A 148 9.11 -0.08 -12.46
C THR A 148 9.19 0.43 -13.89
N ASP A 149 10.10 -0.09 -14.71
CA ASP A 149 10.21 0.28 -16.13
C ASP A 149 8.89 0.09 -16.91
N LYS A 150 8.05 -0.84 -16.44
CA LYS A 150 6.74 -1.13 -17.02
C LYS A 150 5.62 -0.23 -16.49
N GLY A 151 5.89 0.58 -15.46
CA GLY A 151 4.94 1.46 -14.78
C GLY A 151 4.86 1.20 -13.27
N PRO A 152 4.02 1.98 -12.56
CA PRO A 152 3.76 1.80 -11.14
C PRO A 152 3.12 0.44 -10.86
N LYS A 153 3.52 -0.20 -9.76
CA LYS A 153 2.96 -1.45 -9.27
C LYS A 153 2.66 -1.33 -7.78
N ALA A 154 1.41 -1.54 -7.41
CA ALA A 154 1.00 -1.72 -6.02
C ALA A 154 1.28 -3.15 -5.56
N MET A 155 2.03 -3.31 -4.47
CA MET A 155 2.15 -4.57 -3.75
C MET A 155 0.99 -4.66 -2.77
N ILE A 156 0.11 -5.63 -2.98
CA ILE A 156 -1.12 -5.78 -2.20
C ILE A 156 -1.13 -7.08 -1.42
N SER A 157 -1.83 -7.06 -0.28
CA SER A 157 -1.96 -8.21 0.61
C SER A 157 -3.33 -8.27 1.27
N ARG A 158 -3.87 -9.47 1.43
CA ARG A 158 -4.97 -9.78 2.35
C ARG A 158 -4.49 -10.46 3.63
N ARG A 159 -3.23 -10.87 3.68
CA ARG A 159 -2.60 -11.53 4.83
C ARG A 159 -1.99 -10.55 5.84
N HIS A 160 -1.56 -9.37 5.39
CA HIS A 160 -0.83 -8.41 6.22
C HIS A 160 -1.66 -7.91 7.42
N PRO A 161 -1.07 -7.71 8.63
CA PRO A 161 -1.78 -7.18 9.80
C PRO A 161 -2.37 -5.77 9.59
N GLY A 162 -1.75 -4.98 8.71
CA GLY A 162 -2.24 -3.65 8.32
C GLY A 162 -3.66 -3.67 7.75
N LEU A 163 -4.09 -4.78 7.13
CA LEU A 163 -5.49 -4.94 6.69
C LEU A 163 -6.46 -4.80 7.87
N VAL A 164 -6.18 -5.49 8.98
CA VAL A 164 -7.05 -5.48 10.16
C VAL A 164 -7.03 -4.12 10.82
N ARG A 165 -5.85 -3.50 10.97
CA ARG A 165 -5.72 -2.14 11.52
C ARG A 165 -6.61 -1.14 10.77
N ARG A 166 -6.53 -1.11 9.44
CA ARG A 166 -7.33 -0.19 8.62
C ARG A 166 -8.83 -0.54 8.61
N LEU A 167 -9.19 -1.81 8.74
CA LEU A 167 -10.61 -2.20 8.91
C LEU A 167 -11.18 -1.67 10.22
N PHE A 168 -10.42 -1.75 11.33
CA PHE A 168 -10.82 -1.18 12.60
C PHE A 168 -10.93 0.35 12.55
N GLU A 169 -9.97 1.03 11.91
CA GLU A 169 -10.04 2.48 11.70
C GLU A 169 -11.28 2.92 10.90
N LEU A 170 -11.74 2.09 9.95
CA LEU A 170 -12.94 2.38 9.17
C LEU A 170 -14.24 2.11 9.95
N GLU A 171 -14.26 1.07 10.79
CA GLU A 171 -15.47 0.61 11.50
C GLU A 171 -15.66 1.29 12.87
N VAL A 172 -14.59 1.75 13.51
CA VAL A 172 -14.58 2.30 14.87
C VAL A 172 -14.24 3.80 14.84
N PRO A 173 -15.24 4.70 15.00
CA PRO A 173 -15.03 6.14 15.00
C PRO A 173 -13.99 6.63 16.00
N GLU A 174 -13.95 6.02 17.19
CA GLU A 174 -13.02 6.39 18.25
C GLU A 174 -11.55 6.13 17.86
N ILE A 175 -11.30 5.15 16.99
CA ILE A 175 -9.97 4.88 16.42
C ILE A 175 -9.67 5.88 15.32
N TYR A 176 -10.64 6.17 14.45
CA TYR A 176 -10.49 7.16 13.38
C TYR A 176 -10.15 8.56 13.92
N GLU A 177 -10.80 8.95 15.02
CA GLU A 177 -10.59 10.24 15.71
C GLU A 177 -9.30 10.24 16.56
N GLY A 178 -8.70 9.07 16.80
CA GLY A 178 -7.46 8.92 17.57
C GLY A 178 -7.62 8.98 19.09
N THR A 179 -8.86 8.83 19.58
CA THR A 179 -9.20 8.67 21.01
C THR A 179 -8.80 7.29 21.49
N VAL A 180 -9.10 6.25 20.71
CA VAL A 180 -8.61 4.88 20.91
C VAL A 180 -7.45 4.63 19.96
N ILE A 181 -6.34 4.11 20.48
CA ILE A 181 -5.16 3.76 19.69
C ILE A 181 -5.07 2.25 19.58
N ILE A 182 -4.69 1.76 18.40
CA ILE A 182 -4.23 0.39 18.19
C ILE A 182 -2.71 0.33 18.38
N ASP A 183 -2.25 -0.22 19.48
CA ASP A 183 -0.82 -0.34 19.80
C ASP A 183 -0.15 -1.40 18.94
N SER A 184 -0.72 -2.60 18.91
CA SER A 184 -0.15 -3.73 18.19
C SER A 184 -1.22 -4.67 17.64
N VAL A 185 -0.84 -5.38 16.58
CA VAL A 185 -1.68 -6.39 15.92
C VAL A 185 -0.82 -7.61 15.66
N ALA A 186 -1.24 -8.77 16.17
CA ALA A 186 -0.66 -10.07 15.86
C ALA A 186 -1.69 -10.89 15.10
N ARG A 187 -1.34 -11.37 13.91
CA ARG A 187 -2.29 -11.97 12.98
C ARG A 187 -1.80 -13.27 12.39
N GLU A 188 -2.62 -14.30 12.50
CA GLU A 188 -2.58 -15.51 11.68
C GLU A 188 -3.80 -15.51 10.76
N ALA A 189 -3.60 -14.96 9.55
CA ALA A 189 -4.68 -14.66 8.61
C ALA A 189 -5.57 -15.88 8.30
N GLY A 190 -6.89 -15.66 8.32
CA GLY A 190 -7.91 -16.69 8.12
C GLY A 190 -8.22 -17.52 9.36
N ALA A 191 -7.41 -17.42 10.42
CA ALA A 191 -7.62 -18.18 11.65
C ALA A 191 -7.93 -17.27 12.84
N ARG A 192 -6.96 -16.44 13.26
CA ARG A 192 -7.09 -15.63 14.46
C ARG A 192 -6.18 -14.40 14.44
N THR A 193 -6.70 -13.28 14.91
CA THR A 193 -5.98 -12.04 15.17
C THR A 193 -6.16 -11.62 16.62
N LYS A 194 -5.08 -11.14 17.24
CA LYS A 194 -5.13 -10.36 18.48
C LYS A 194 -4.80 -8.92 18.18
N ILE A 195 -5.55 -8.00 18.78
CA ILE A 195 -5.35 -6.55 18.65
C ILE A 195 -5.29 -5.94 20.05
N ALA A 196 -4.22 -5.19 20.31
CA ALA A 196 -4.03 -4.45 21.55
C ALA A 196 -4.44 -3.00 21.35
N VAL A 197 -5.31 -2.51 22.23
CA VAL A 197 -5.84 -1.14 22.17
C VAL A 197 -5.78 -0.46 23.53
N HIS A 198 -5.61 0.85 23.54
CA HIS A 198 -5.87 1.69 24.71
C HIS A 198 -6.63 2.96 24.33
N SER A 199 -7.22 3.61 25.32
CA SER A 199 -7.86 4.91 25.15
C SER A 199 -6.98 6.01 25.74
N LYS A 200 -6.90 7.15 25.06
CA LYS A 200 -6.33 8.39 25.62
C LYS A 200 -7.29 9.13 26.55
N ASP A 201 -8.58 8.81 26.48
CA ASP A 201 -9.61 9.36 27.35
C ASP A 201 -10.06 8.28 28.34
N GLU A 202 -9.87 8.55 29.64
CA GLU A 202 -10.25 7.65 30.73
C GLU A 202 -11.76 7.35 30.77
N ASN A 203 -12.58 8.20 30.16
CA ASN A 203 -14.04 8.01 30.09
C ASN A 203 -14.47 7.11 28.92
N VAL A 204 -13.54 6.70 28.05
CA VAL A 204 -13.81 5.88 26.87
C VAL A 204 -13.21 4.49 27.05
N ASP A 205 -14.06 3.47 27.06
CA ASP A 205 -13.65 2.07 27.06
C ASP A 205 -13.17 1.64 25.66
N ALA A 206 -11.87 1.41 25.53
CA ALA A 206 -11.23 1.02 24.27
C ALA A 206 -11.74 -0.33 23.73
N ILE A 207 -11.95 -1.33 24.60
CA ILE A 207 -12.46 -2.63 24.19
C ILE A 207 -13.92 -2.49 23.77
N GLY A 208 -14.74 -1.82 24.59
CA GLY A 208 -16.15 -1.58 24.30
C GLY A 208 -16.37 -0.85 22.97
N ALA A 209 -15.56 0.18 22.69
CA ALA A 209 -15.60 0.91 21.42
C ALA A 209 -15.31 0.00 20.22
N CYS A 210 -14.31 -0.89 20.32
CA CYS A 210 -13.94 -1.82 19.26
C CYS A 210 -14.99 -2.92 19.03
N ILE A 211 -15.62 -3.42 20.10
CA ILE A 211 -16.66 -4.47 20.03
C ILE A 211 -17.95 -3.87 19.44
N GLY A 212 -18.34 -2.68 19.91
CA GLY A 212 -19.60 -2.03 19.56
C GLY A 212 -20.84 -2.71 20.17
N PRO A 213 -22.03 -2.14 19.97
CA PRO A 213 -23.27 -2.66 20.54
C PRO A 213 -23.50 -4.13 20.14
N LYS A 214 -23.55 -5.03 21.13
CA LYS A 214 -23.71 -6.49 20.92
C LYS A 214 -22.67 -7.10 19.96
N GLY A 215 -21.46 -6.53 19.88
CA GLY A 215 -20.40 -7.04 18.99
C GLY A 215 -20.55 -6.63 17.53
N SER A 216 -21.44 -5.70 17.19
CA SER A 216 -21.76 -5.39 15.80
C SER A 216 -20.55 -4.94 14.97
N ARG A 217 -19.62 -4.19 15.56
CA ARG A 217 -18.45 -3.65 14.85
C ARG A 217 -17.43 -4.75 14.57
N VAL A 218 -17.00 -5.45 15.61
CA VAL A 218 -16.04 -6.56 15.45
C VAL A 218 -16.58 -7.67 14.55
N ASN A 219 -17.88 -7.99 14.63
CA ASN A 219 -18.49 -9.03 13.79
C ASN A 219 -18.48 -8.64 12.30
N GLN A 220 -18.71 -7.36 11.95
CA GLN A 220 -18.60 -6.91 10.55
C GLN A 220 -17.17 -7.10 10.00
N ILE A 221 -16.15 -6.83 10.83
CA ILE A 221 -14.75 -7.05 10.46
C ILE A 221 -14.48 -8.55 10.28
N VAL A 222 -14.95 -9.39 11.22
CA VAL A 222 -14.85 -10.86 11.14
C VAL A 222 -15.48 -11.39 9.85
N ASP A 223 -16.64 -10.88 9.46
CA ASP A 223 -17.34 -11.26 8.23
C ASP A 223 -16.51 -10.90 6.98
N ILE A 224 -15.92 -9.69 6.94
CA ILE A 224 -15.03 -9.26 5.84
C ILE A 224 -13.77 -10.13 5.74
N LEU A 225 -13.29 -10.66 6.87
CA LEU A 225 -12.13 -11.55 6.96
C LEU A 225 -12.50 -13.03 6.77
N GLY A 226 -13.75 -13.37 6.48
CA GLY A 226 -14.18 -14.73 6.22
C GLY A 226 -14.23 -15.62 7.47
N GLY A 227 -14.55 -15.05 8.63
CA GLY A 227 -14.69 -15.78 9.89
C GLY A 227 -13.41 -15.86 10.74
N GLU A 228 -12.36 -15.12 10.37
CA GLU A 228 -11.15 -14.97 11.19
C GLU A 228 -11.51 -14.45 12.59
N LYS A 229 -11.16 -15.19 13.65
CA LYS A 229 -11.50 -14.80 15.04
C LYS A 229 -10.66 -13.60 15.48
N ILE A 230 -11.26 -12.64 16.16
CA ILE A 230 -10.56 -11.45 16.65
C ILE A 230 -10.67 -11.36 18.17
N ASP A 231 -9.54 -11.31 18.87
CA ASP A 231 -9.48 -10.96 20.28
C ASP A 231 -9.01 -9.52 20.42
N ILE A 232 -9.81 -8.69 21.08
CA ILE A 232 -9.46 -7.30 21.42
C ILE A 232 -9.02 -7.29 22.88
N ILE A 233 -7.81 -6.80 23.15
CA ILE A 233 -7.24 -6.75 24.49
C ILE A 233 -6.86 -5.32 24.86
N ASN A 234 -6.90 -5.02 26.16
CA ASN A 234 -6.33 -3.77 26.66
C ASN A 234 -4.81 -3.83 26.60
N TYR A 235 -4.22 -2.80 26.00
CA TYR A 235 -2.80 -2.53 26.14
C TYR A 235 -2.50 -2.00 27.54
N SER A 236 -1.35 -2.39 28.10
CA SER A 236 -0.80 -1.83 29.33
C SER A 236 0.68 -1.55 29.14
N GLU A 237 1.15 -0.44 29.70
CA GLU A 237 2.59 -0.15 29.75
C GLU A 237 3.31 -1.09 30.74
N ASN A 238 2.59 -1.65 31.71
CA ASN A 238 3.11 -2.68 32.59
C ASN A 238 3.21 -4.02 31.82
N PRO A 239 4.42 -4.56 31.58
CA PRO A 239 4.60 -5.77 30.80
C PRO A 239 3.85 -6.98 31.37
N GLU A 240 3.82 -7.14 32.69
CA GLU A 240 3.17 -8.29 33.34
C GLU A 240 1.66 -8.29 33.07
N GLU A 241 1.02 -7.13 33.21
CA GLU A 241 -0.42 -6.96 32.91
C GLU A 241 -0.70 -7.17 31.43
N PHE A 242 0.13 -6.62 30.54
CA PHE A 242 -0.07 -6.73 29.10
C PHE A 242 0.12 -8.17 28.60
N ILE A 243 1.14 -8.88 29.09
CA ILE A 243 1.37 -10.30 28.79
C ILE A 243 0.21 -11.16 29.32
N ALA A 244 -0.26 -10.89 30.54
CA ALA A 244 -1.41 -11.57 31.10
C ALA A 244 -2.68 -11.38 30.24
N ALA A 245 -2.97 -10.14 29.85
CA ALA A 245 -4.09 -9.82 28.97
C ALA A 245 -3.97 -10.47 27.58
N ALA A 246 -2.76 -10.54 27.02
CA ALA A 246 -2.52 -11.11 25.69
C ALA A 246 -2.81 -12.62 25.61
N LEU A 247 -2.74 -13.35 26.73
CA LEU A 247 -3.05 -14.77 26.80
C LEU A 247 -4.56 -15.09 26.89
N ALA A 248 -5.42 -14.07 26.97
CA ALA A 248 -6.86 -14.23 26.90
C ALA A 248 -7.26 -15.14 25.72
N PRO A 249 -8.19 -16.11 25.92
CA PRO A 249 -9.12 -16.22 27.05
C PRO A 249 -8.59 -17.01 28.27
N ALA A 250 -7.33 -17.45 28.27
CA ALA A 250 -6.78 -18.15 29.43
C ALA A 250 -6.53 -17.17 30.59
N ASN A 251 -6.84 -17.60 31.81
CA ASN A 251 -6.55 -16.86 33.03
C ASN A 251 -5.08 -17.06 33.40
N VAL A 252 -4.39 -15.95 33.65
CA VAL A 252 -2.99 -15.95 34.09
C VAL A 252 -2.95 -15.74 35.60
N LEU A 253 -2.22 -16.61 36.29
CA LEU A 253 -2.04 -16.54 37.75
C LEU A 253 -0.86 -15.64 38.11
N LYS A 254 0.22 -15.73 37.33
CA LYS A 254 1.46 -15.00 37.57
C LYS A 254 2.23 -14.81 36.27
N VAL A 255 2.87 -13.64 36.12
CA VAL A 255 3.88 -13.39 35.11
C VAL A 255 5.18 -13.07 35.83
N GLU A 256 6.27 -13.71 35.43
CA GLU A 256 7.60 -13.50 35.98
C GLU A 256 8.53 -13.07 34.86
N ILE A 257 9.05 -11.86 34.95
CA ILE A 257 10.04 -11.35 34.02
C ILE A 257 11.38 -12.00 34.34
N GLU A 258 11.84 -12.90 33.47
CA GLU A 258 13.14 -13.58 33.60
C GLU A 258 14.26 -12.66 33.13
N ASP A 259 14.07 -12.04 31.96
CA ASP A 259 15.04 -11.13 31.35
C ASP A 259 14.31 -10.00 30.63
N ALA A 260 14.37 -8.81 31.21
CA ALA A 260 13.71 -7.63 30.65
C ALA A 260 14.39 -7.10 29.38
N GLU A 261 15.71 -7.28 29.25
CA GLU A 261 16.48 -6.79 28.09
C GLU A 261 16.19 -7.64 26.86
N ASN A 262 16.17 -8.97 27.03
CA ASN A 262 15.86 -9.92 25.97
C ASN A 262 14.35 -10.22 25.84
N LYS A 263 13.51 -9.56 26.64
CA LYS A 263 12.05 -9.72 26.71
C LYS A 263 11.62 -11.17 26.89
N VAL A 264 12.15 -11.84 27.91
CA VAL A 264 11.82 -13.23 28.27
C VAL A 264 11.02 -13.25 29.56
N CYS A 265 9.94 -14.02 29.58
CA CYS A 265 9.09 -14.19 30.76
C CYS A 265 8.57 -15.62 30.90
N HIS A 266 8.28 -16.00 32.14
CA HIS A 266 7.52 -17.19 32.49
C HIS A 266 6.11 -16.79 32.91
N VAL A 267 5.12 -17.55 32.46
CA VAL A 267 3.72 -17.34 32.79
C VAL A 267 3.16 -18.58 33.43
N THR A 268 2.61 -18.43 34.62
CA THR A 268 1.90 -19.50 35.33
C THR A 268 0.41 -19.39 35.05
N VAL A 269 -0.20 -20.50 34.64
CA VAL A 269 -1.65 -20.63 34.40
C VAL A 269 -2.21 -21.82 35.20
N PRO A 270 -3.52 -21.85 35.46
CA PRO A 270 -4.12 -23.03 36.10
C PRO A 270 -3.88 -24.29 35.26
N ASP A 271 -3.62 -25.43 35.90
CA ASP A 271 -3.32 -26.70 35.21
C ASP A 271 -4.35 -27.04 34.13
N HIS A 272 -5.64 -26.86 34.45
CA HIS A 272 -6.76 -27.14 33.55
C HIS A 272 -6.87 -26.18 32.36
N GLN A 273 -6.16 -25.05 32.38
CA GLN A 273 -6.14 -24.07 31.28
C GLN A 273 -4.81 -24.05 30.51
N LEU A 274 -3.84 -24.90 30.87
CA LEU A 274 -2.55 -24.94 30.18
C LEU A 274 -2.70 -25.11 28.66
N SER A 275 -3.52 -26.07 28.23
CA SER A 275 -3.79 -26.28 26.80
C SER A 275 -4.52 -25.11 26.14
N LEU A 276 -5.36 -24.38 26.89
CA LEU A 276 -6.06 -23.18 26.41
C LEU A 276 -5.09 -22.01 26.22
N ALA A 277 -4.19 -21.81 27.19
CA ALA A 277 -3.16 -20.77 27.18
C ALA A 277 -2.18 -20.97 26.02
N ILE A 278 -1.75 -22.21 25.77
CA ILE A 278 -0.93 -22.57 24.62
C ILE A 278 -1.74 -22.41 23.32
N GLY A 279 -2.97 -22.92 23.30
CA GLY A 279 -3.87 -22.94 22.14
C GLY A 279 -3.51 -24.02 21.13
N ASN A 280 -4.40 -24.23 20.15
CA ASN A 280 -4.21 -25.25 19.11
C ASN A 280 -2.89 -25.01 18.34
N LYS A 281 -1.99 -25.99 18.33
CA LYS A 281 -0.63 -25.88 17.74
C LYS A 281 0.18 -24.67 18.25
N GLY A 282 -0.07 -24.24 19.49
CA GLY A 282 0.61 -23.08 20.09
C GLY A 282 0.14 -21.73 19.56
N GLN A 283 -0.98 -21.67 18.82
CA GLN A 283 -1.45 -20.43 18.18
C GLN A 283 -1.68 -19.29 19.19
N ASN A 284 -2.27 -19.56 20.35
CA ASN A 284 -2.58 -18.51 21.31
C ASN A 284 -1.30 -17.91 21.90
N ALA A 285 -0.38 -18.77 22.35
CA ALA A 285 0.93 -18.36 22.85
C ALA A 285 1.75 -17.59 21.79
N ARG A 286 1.75 -18.05 20.54
CA ARG A 286 2.47 -17.39 19.44
C ARG A 286 1.90 -16.01 19.13
N LEU A 287 0.57 -15.90 19.07
CA LEU A 287 -0.09 -14.60 18.86
C LEU A 287 0.18 -13.65 20.03
N ALA A 288 0.12 -14.12 21.28
CA ALA A 288 0.45 -13.32 22.46
C ALA A 288 1.92 -12.85 22.44
N ALA A 289 2.85 -13.73 22.07
CA ALA A 289 4.27 -13.40 21.93
C ALA A 289 4.50 -12.35 20.83
N HIS A 290 3.87 -12.49 19.66
CA HIS A 290 3.97 -11.49 18.59
C HIS A 290 3.33 -10.15 18.96
N LEU A 291 2.22 -10.17 19.70
CA LEU A 291 1.48 -8.97 20.08
C LEU A 291 2.23 -8.12 21.11
N THR A 292 2.85 -8.79 22.07
CA THR A 292 3.59 -8.16 23.18
C THR A 292 5.06 -7.91 22.82
N GLY A 293 5.61 -8.69 21.87
CA GLY A 293 7.03 -8.72 21.57
C GLY A 293 7.86 -9.48 22.61
N TRP A 294 7.23 -10.25 23.50
CA TRP A 294 7.89 -11.05 24.52
C TRP A 294 7.99 -12.52 24.12
N LYS A 295 9.06 -13.18 24.56
CA LYS A 295 9.17 -14.65 24.58
C LYS A 295 8.45 -15.14 25.84
N ILE A 296 7.36 -15.86 25.64
CA ILE A 296 6.45 -16.28 26.70
C ILE A 296 6.56 -17.80 26.88
N ASP A 297 7.09 -18.23 28.02
CA ASP A 297 7.12 -19.64 28.43
C ASP A 297 5.97 -19.93 29.41
N ILE A 298 5.05 -20.81 29.04
CA ILE A 298 3.81 -21.06 29.81
C ILE A 298 3.93 -22.35 30.60
N LYS A 299 3.71 -22.28 31.92
CA LYS A 299 3.78 -23.41 32.84
C LYS A 299 2.48 -23.56 33.65
N PRO A 300 2.08 -24.80 34.00
CA PRO A 300 0.98 -25.02 34.94
C PRO A 300 1.37 -24.60 36.36
N GLU A 301 0.39 -24.28 37.21
CA GLU A 301 0.61 -23.95 38.63
C GLU A 301 1.25 -25.09 39.43
N SER A 302 1.02 -26.34 39.03
CA SER A 302 1.68 -27.51 39.63
C SER A 302 3.19 -27.60 39.34
N GLY A 303 3.70 -26.86 38.35
CA GLY A 303 5.10 -26.90 37.93
C GLY A 303 5.53 -28.16 37.16
N PHE A 304 4.63 -29.14 36.97
CA PHE A 304 4.91 -30.36 36.20
C PHE A 304 4.47 -30.20 34.74
N TYR A 305 5.43 -30.23 33.82
CA TYR A 305 5.16 -30.44 32.40
C TYR A 305 5.81 -31.76 31.98
N GLU A 306 5.02 -32.83 31.85
CA GLU A 306 5.43 -34.01 31.07
C GLU A 306 4.99 -33.78 29.62
N GLY A 307 5.93 -33.40 28.76
CA GLY A 307 5.70 -33.26 27.32
C GLY A 307 7.00 -33.21 26.55
#